data_AF-A0A7C6X0M0-F1
#
_entry.id   AF-A0A7C6X0M0-F1
#
_cell.length_a   1.000
_cell.length_b   1.000
_cell.length_c   1.000
_cell.angle_alpha   90.00
_cell.angle_beta   90.00
_cell.angle_gamma   90.00
#
_symmetry.space_group_name_H-M   'P 1'
#
loop_
_entity.id
_entity.type
_entity.pdbx_description
1 polymer ?
#
loop_
_entity_poly.entity_id
_entity_poly.type
_entity_poly.pdbx_seq_one_letter_code
_entity_poly.pdbx_strand_id
1 'polypeptide(L)'
;MILRYTRAPMEKIWSRENKYGRWLEVEILALEAWETLGAIPKGTAAAVRAKAKVDPSRIDEIEAQVRHDVIAFVSQVAETVGEEGKYIHYGLTSYDVVDTALSSLLREALKTILGGIDEMLRVLAQLALGYKDTPCVGRTHGVHAEPVTFGLVVALWYEEMKRNRERVQNAMADISVGKLSGAVGTYAHVDPFVERYVCKRLDLSPAAISNQIVQRDRHAWCISTLAVVAGTLEKIAYDLRGLARTEVREIEEHFRPGQKGSSAMPHKKNPVGLEQISGMARLMRGYAHAALENNLLWHERDISNSSVERIILPDATTLLDYMVHRMTGILRDMRVYPERMLENLNMTGGLIFSEEVLLALVQSGMKREDAYAVVQRHAMAAWDGPPTFYERVTGDEEILEMVGRERILECFSLSRALRSVDFIFNRLGLII
;
A
#
# COMPACT_ATOMS: atom_id res chain seq x y z
N MET A 1 -17.65 -3.40 4.64
CA MET A 1 -16.85 -2.45 5.47
C MET A 1 -17.02 -2.72 6.95
N ILE A 2 -15.91 -2.88 7.68
CA ILE A 2 -15.92 -3.04 9.14
C ILE A 2 -15.58 -1.68 9.77
N LEU A 3 -16.51 -1.09 10.53
CA LEU A 3 -16.36 0.25 11.13
C LEU A 3 -15.05 0.42 11.91
N ARG A 4 -14.59 -0.62 12.61
CA ARG A 4 -13.32 -0.63 13.35
C ARG A 4 -12.09 -0.29 12.48
N TYR A 5 -12.14 -0.62 11.19
CA TYR A 5 -11.05 -0.45 10.23
C TYR A 5 -11.40 0.54 9.12
N THR A 6 -12.39 1.40 9.37
CA THR A 6 -12.84 2.40 8.41
C THR A 6 -12.51 3.78 8.96
N ARG A 7 -11.84 4.61 8.17
CA ARG A 7 -11.59 6.02 8.50
C ARG A 7 -12.66 6.89 7.84
N ALA A 8 -12.97 8.02 8.48
CA ALA A 8 -14.02 8.94 8.03
C ALA A 8 -13.97 9.33 6.53
N PRO A 9 -12.79 9.57 5.90
CA PRO A 9 -12.74 9.84 4.47
C PRO A 9 -13.27 8.68 3.62
N MET A 10 -12.90 7.43 3.93
CA MET A 10 -13.35 6.25 3.20
C MET A 10 -14.81 5.91 3.49
N GLU A 11 -15.25 6.09 4.73
CA GLU A 11 -16.67 5.94 5.10
C GLU A 11 -17.56 6.88 4.28
N LYS A 12 -17.13 8.14 4.13
CA LYS A 12 -17.85 9.12 3.32
C LYS A 12 -17.88 8.75 1.85
N ILE A 13 -16.75 8.30 1.28
CA ILE A 13 -16.67 7.93 -0.13
C ILE A 13 -17.62 6.77 -0.45
N TRP A 14 -17.63 5.74 0.41
CA TRP A 14 -18.41 4.52 0.19
C TRP A 14 -19.79 4.53 0.86
N SER A 15 -20.25 5.69 1.35
CA SER A 15 -21.60 5.82 1.90
C SER A 15 -22.64 5.67 0.79
N ARG A 16 -23.85 5.24 1.18
CA ARG A 16 -24.96 5.07 0.22
C ARG A 16 -25.40 6.42 -0.35
N GLU A 17 -25.40 7.46 0.48
CA GLU A 17 -25.69 8.83 0.09
C GLU A 17 -24.70 9.32 -0.97
N ASN A 18 -23.41 9.05 -0.79
CA ASN A 18 -22.39 9.45 -1.77
C ASN A 18 -22.47 8.62 -3.06
N LYS A 19 -22.73 7.31 -2.97
CA LYS A 19 -22.98 6.45 -4.13
C LYS A 19 -24.11 7.02 -5.00
N TYR A 20 -25.29 7.22 -4.42
CA TYR A 20 -26.45 7.71 -5.16
C TYR A 20 -26.32 9.19 -5.55
N GLY A 21 -25.63 10.00 -4.73
CA GLY A 21 -25.26 11.37 -5.11
C GLY A 21 -24.36 11.41 -6.34
N ARG A 22 -23.42 10.45 -6.47
CA ARG A 22 -22.59 10.32 -7.66
C ARG A 22 -23.38 9.85 -8.89
N TRP A 23 -24.34 8.94 -8.71
CA TRP A 23 -25.27 8.54 -9.78
C TRP A 23 -26.09 9.73 -10.27
N LEU A 24 -26.62 10.53 -9.35
CA LEU A 24 -27.36 11.75 -9.68
C LEU A 24 -26.49 12.77 -10.41
N GLU A 25 -25.23 12.93 -10.01
CA GLU A 25 -24.32 13.84 -10.73
C GLU A 25 -24.06 13.37 -12.18
N VAL A 26 -23.88 12.06 -12.41
CA VAL A 26 -23.74 11.52 -13.78
C VAL A 26 -25.00 11.81 -14.61
N GLU A 27 -26.19 11.57 -14.06
CA GLU A 27 -27.47 11.85 -14.73
C GLU A 27 -27.61 13.33 -15.08
N ILE A 28 -27.38 14.24 -14.12
CA ILE A 28 -27.52 15.68 -14.36
C ILE A 28 -26.51 16.15 -15.43
N LEU A 29 -25.26 15.68 -15.37
CA LEU A 29 -24.26 16.03 -16.38
C LEU A 29 -24.63 15.49 -17.77
N ALA A 30 -25.27 14.33 -17.85
CA ALA A 30 -25.78 13.81 -19.12
C ALA A 30 -26.92 14.69 -19.67
N LEU A 31 -27.81 15.18 -18.80
CA LEU A 31 -28.84 16.15 -19.18
C LEU A 31 -28.25 17.48 -19.66
N GLU A 32 -27.24 18.02 -18.97
CA GLU A 32 -26.52 19.23 -19.42
C GLU A 32 -25.94 19.05 -20.84
N ALA A 33 -25.42 17.85 -21.15
CA ALA A 33 -24.93 17.54 -22.48
C ALA A 33 -26.05 17.43 -23.51
N TRP A 34 -27.16 16.77 -23.18
CA TRP A 34 -28.34 16.67 -24.06
C TRP A 34 -28.99 18.03 -24.33
N GLU A 35 -29.02 18.92 -23.35
CA GLU A 35 -29.46 20.31 -23.53
C GLU A 35 -28.55 21.08 -24.49
N THR A 36 -27.23 20.86 -24.37
CA THR A 36 -26.24 21.48 -25.27
C THR A 36 -26.45 21.01 -26.71
N LEU A 37 -26.85 19.77 -26.92
CA LEU A 37 -27.22 19.21 -28.23
C LEU A 37 -28.62 19.59 -28.70
N GLY A 38 -29.44 20.22 -27.85
CA GLY A 38 -30.83 20.57 -28.15
C GLY A 38 -31.79 19.37 -28.22
N ALA A 39 -31.39 18.20 -27.70
CA ALA A 39 -32.22 17.00 -27.70
C ALA A 39 -33.32 17.04 -26.63
N ILE A 40 -33.12 17.84 -25.57
CA ILE A 40 -34.09 18.07 -24.50
C ILE A 40 -34.27 19.59 -24.26
N PRO A 41 -35.39 20.04 -23.65
CA PRO A 41 -35.64 21.45 -23.39
C PRO A 41 -34.56 22.10 -22.52
N LYS A 42 -34.16 23.34 -22.83
CA LYS A 42 -33.24 24.12 -22.00
C LYS A 42 -33.80 24.35 -20.59
N GLY A 43 -32.98 24.17 -19.56
CA GLY A 43 -33.35 24.38 -18.16
C GLY A 43 -33.83 23.11 -17.45
N THR A 44 -33.99 21.99 -18.16
CA THR A 44 -34.23 20.65 -17.62
C THR A 44 -33.14 20.25 -16.62
N ALA A 45 -31.86 20.35 -16.98
CA ALA A 45 -30.75 19.93 -16.11
C ALA A 45 -30.68 20.80 -14.84
N ALA A 46 -30.89 22.11 -14.98
CA ALA A 46 -30.94 23.03 -13.86
C ALA A 46 -32.14 22.76 -12.93
N ALA A 47 -33.31 22.45 -13.49
CA ALA A 47 -34.50 22.07 -12.74
C ALA A 47 -34.29 20.77 -11.96
N VAL A 48 -33.74 19.74 -12.60
CA VAL A 48 -33.37 18.47 -11.94
C VAL A 48 -32.38 18.74 -10.82
N ARG A 49 -31.29 19.48 -11.07
CA ARG A 49 -30.28 19.80 -10.05
C ARG A 49 -30.85 20.53 -8.83
N ALA A 50 -31.84 21.41 -9.04
CA ALA A 50 -32.47 22.16 -7.96
C ALA A 50 -33.50 21.35 -7.16
N LYS A 51 -34.21 20.42 -7.79
CA LYS A 51 -35.35 19.70 -7.20
C LYS A 51 -35.00 18.29 -6.71
N ALA A 52 -34.07 17.61 -7.38
CA ALA A 52 -33.74 16.21 -7.12
C ALA A 52 -33.25 16.02 -5.68
N LYS A 53 -33.89 15.08 -4.97
CA LYS A 53 -33.45 14.62 -3.65
C LYS A 53 -33.23 13.13 -3.70
N VAL A 54 -32.10 12.69 -3.17
CA VAL A 54 -31.77 11.27 -3.06
C VAL A 54 -32.15 10.79 -1.66
N ASP A 55 -32.97 9.74 -1.60
CA ASP A 55 -33.32 9.05 -0.35
C ASP A 55 -32.97 7.55 -0.47
N PRO A 56 -31.85 7.11 0.13
CA PRO A 56 -31.43 5.70 0.09
C PRO A 56 -32.45 4.70 0.62
N SER A 57 -33.31 5.11 1.56
CA SER A 57 -34.33 4.22 2.16
C SER A 57 -35.50 4.05 1.21
N ARG A 58 -35.96 5.15 0.59
CA ARG A 58 -37.00 5.11 -0.43
C ARG A 58 -36.56 4.31 -1.67
N ILE A 59 -35.27 4.39 -2.04
CA ILE A 59 -34.71 3.56 -3.11
C ILE A 59 -34.83 2.07 -2.76
N ASP A 60 -34.55 1.65 -1.52
CA ASP A 60 -34.68 0.24 -1.11
C ASP A 60 -36.13 -0.24 -1.18
N GLU A 61 -37.09 0.59 -0.79
CA GLU A 61 -38.52 0.28 -0.89
C GLU A 61 -38.95 -0.01 -2.34
N ILE A 62 -38.49 0.84 -3.28
CA ILE A 62 -38.77 0.67 -4.70
C ILE A 62 -38.01 -0.55 -5.23
N GLU A 63 -36.75 -0.74 -4.86
CA GLU A 63 -35.92 -1.88 -5.28
C GLU A 63 -36.53 -3.22 -4.82
N ALA A 64 -37.15 -3.28 -3.65
CA ALA A 64 -37.85 -4.48 -3.17
C ALA A 64 -38.99 -4.91 -4.11
N GLN A 65 -39.57 -3.97 -4.86
CA GLN A 65 -40.61 -4.21 -5.85
C GLN A 65 -40.03 -4.47 -7.25
N VAL A 66 -39.16 -3.58 -7.75
CA VAL A 66 -38.68 -3.63 -9.14
C VAL A 66 -37.49 -4.57 -9.34
N ARG A 67 -36.84 -5.00 -8.25
CA ARG A 67 -35.68 -5.91 -8.23
C ARG A 67 -34.52 -5.43 -9.12
N HIS A 68 -34.34 -4.12 -9.21
CA HIS A 68 -33.32 -3.46 -10.02
C HIS A 68 -32.93 -2.10 -9.42
N ASP A 69 -31.68 -1.96 -8.98
CA ASP A 69 -31.20 -0.81 -8.21
C ASP A 69 -31.21 0.51 -9.00
N VAL A 70 -30.75 0.52 -10.25
CA VAL A 70 -30.77 1.75 -11.07
C VAL A 70 -32.20 2.19 -11.41
N ILE A 71 -33.11 1.26 -11.72
CA ILE A 71 -34.51 1.60 -11.95
C ILE A 71 -35.13 2.18 -10.68
N ALA A 72 -34.84 1.59 -9.52
CA ALA A 72 -35.30 2.10 -8.24
C ALA A 72 -34.79 3.51 -7.95
N PHE A 73 -33.51 3.77 -8.21
CA PHE A 73 -32.90 5.10 -8.13
C PHE A 73 -33.56 6.10 -9.08
N VAL A 74 -33.68 5.80 -10.38
CA VAL A 74 -34.28 6.70 -11.37
C VAL A 74 -35.73 7.02 -11.01
N SER A 75 -36.49 6.02 -10.57
CA SER A 75 -37.88 6.18 -10.13
C SER A 75 -37.96 7.11 -8.91
N GLN A 76 -37.10 6.90 -7.91
CA GLN A 76 -37.07 7.73 -6.72
C GLN A 76 -36.72 9.18 -7.04
N VAL A 77 -35.72 9.43 -7.89
CA VAL A 77 -35.36 10.79 -8.29
C VAL A 77 -36.52 11.44 -9.07
N ALA A 78 -37.15 10.72 -9.98
CA ALA A 78 -38.30 11.23 -10.75
C ALA A 78 -39.48 11.64 -9.84
N GLU A 79 -39.75 10.91 -8.74
CA GLU A 79 -40.75 11.29 -7.73
C GLU A 79 -40.51 12.70 -7.16
N THR A 80 -39.25 13.14 -7.07
CA THR A 80 -38.87 14.42 -6.45
C THR A 80 -38.81 15.59 -7.42
N VAL A 81 -38.58 15.33 -8.72
CA VAL A 81 -38.36 16.38 -9.72
C VAL A 81 -39.67 16.86 -10.38
N GLY A 82 -40.62 15.95 -10.64
CA GLY A 82 -41.84 16.26 -11.38
C GLY A 82 -41.69 16.05 -12.89
N GLU A 83 -42.26 16.93 -13.72
CA GLU A 83 -42.36 16.70 -15.17
C GLU A 83 -41.00 16.58 -15.87
N GLU A 84 -39.99 17.34 -15.43
CA GLU A 84 -38.63 17.27 -15.97
C GLU A 84 -37.97 15.91 -15.68
N GLY A 85 -38.49 15.16 -14.71
CA GLY A 85 -38.03 13.81 -14.36
C GLY A 85 -38.15 12.80 -15.51
N LYS A 86 -39.00 13.06 -16.51
CA LYS A 86 -39.16 12.19 -17.69
C LYS A 86 -37.90 12.09 -18.56
N TYR A 87 -36.96 13.02 -18.42
CA TYR A 87 -35.69 13.01 -19.15
C TYR A 87 -34.55 12.34 -18.37
N ILE A 88 -34.72 12.03 -17.07
CA ILE A 88 -33.70 11.30 -16.31
C ILE A 88 -33.44 9.97 -17.01
N HIS A 89 -32.16 9.59 -17.13
CA HIS A 89 -31.72 8.38 -17.83
C HIS A 89 -31.96 8.38 -19.35
N TYR A 90 -32.22 9.53 -19.98
CA TYR A 90 -32.49 9.61 -21.42
C TYR A 90 -31.30 9.13 -22.26
N GLY A 91 -31.54 8.07 -23.04
CA GLY A 91 -30.55 7.45 -23.93
C GLY A 91 -29.50 6.57 -23.24
N LEU A 92 -29.54 6.45 -21.91
CA LEU A 92 -28.54 5.73 -21.12
C LEU A 92 -28.95 4.29 -20.84
N THR A 93 -27.96 3.45 -20.57
CA THR A 93 -28.15 2.16 -19.88
C THR A 93 -27.66 2.26 -18.44
N SER A 94 -28.09 1.34 -17.57
CA SER A 94 -27.78 1.33 -16.15
C SER A 94 -26.28 1.47 -15.84
N TYR A 95 -25.42 0.83 -16.63
CA TYR A 95 -23.96 0.85 -16.40
C TYR A 95 -23.24 2.03 -17.04
N ASP A 96 -23.91 2.85 -17.85
CA ASP A 96 -23.38 4.17 -18.18
C ASP A 96 -23.28 5.02 -16.90
N VAL A 97 -24.26 4.88 -16.01
CA VAL A 97 -24.30 5.55 -14.71
C VAL A 97 -23.42 4.83 -13.69
N VAL A 98 -23.60 3.52 -13.51
CA VAL A 98 -22.95 2.75 -12.45
C VAL A 98 -21.43 2.77 -12.59
N ASP A 99 -20.87 2.43 -13.75
CA ASP A 99 -19.41 2.32 -13.92
C ASP A 99 -18.73 3.70 -13.96
N THR A 100 -19.36 4.71 -14.57
CA THR A 100 -18.82 6.08 -14.58
C THR A 100 -18.79 6.66 -13.16
N ALA A 101 -19.85 6.46 -12.39
CA ALA A 101 -19.87 6.86 -10.98
C ALA A 101 -18.86 6.07 -10.15
N LEU A 102 -18.77 4.76 -10.34
CA LEU A 102 -17.83 3.89 -9.63
C LEU A 102 -16.38 4.30 -9.89
N SER A 103 -16.03 4.60 -11.13
CA SER A 103 -14.69 5.05 -11.52
C SER A 103 -14.35 6.39 -10.87
N SER A 104 -15.32 7.31 -10.79
CA SER A 104 -15.17 8.56 -10.04
C SER A 104 -14.92 8.33 -8.54
N LEU A 105 -15.63 7.39 -7.91
CA LEU A 105 -15.45 7.05 -6.48
C LEU A 105 -14.10 6.36 -6.23
N LEU A 106 -13.71 5.43 -7.10
CA LEU A 106 -12.40 4.75 -7.03
C LEU A 106 -11.26 5.75 -7.17
N ARG A 107 -11.35 6.69 -8.13
CA ARG A 107 -10.37 7.78 -8.27
C ARG A 107 -10.25 8.61 -6.99
N GLU A 108 -11.38 8.96 -6.37
CA GLU A 108 -11.40 9.69 -5.10
C GLU A 108 -10.72 8.89 -3.97
N ALA A 109 -11.03 7.60 -3.85
CA ALA A 109 -10.42 6.72 -2.85
C ALA A 109 -8.90 6.55 -3.07
N LEU A 110 -8.46 6.32 -4.31
CA LEU A 110 -7.04 6.19 -4.64
C LEU A 110 -6.27 7.49 -4.39
N LYS A 111 -6.89 8.65 -4.63
CA LYS A 111 -6.31 9.95 -4.28
C LYS A 111 -6.10 10.10 -2.77
N THR A 112 -7.05 9.65 -1.94
CA THR A 112 -6.88 9.61 -0.48
C THR A 112 -5.75 8.68 -0.06
N ILE A 113 -5.67 7.48 -0.66
CA ILE A 113 -4.60 6.51 -0.39
C ILE A 113 -3.23 7.08 -0.77
N LEU A 114 -3.12 7.74 -1.93
CA LEU A 114 -1.88 8.41 -2.37
C LEU A 114 -1.43 9.47 -1.36
N GLY A 115 -2.35 10.28 -0.82
CA GLY A 115 -2.03 11.23 0.24
C GLY A 115 -1.50 10.55 1.51
N GLY A 116 -2.05 9.38 1.87
CA GLY A 116 -1.52 8.57 2.97
C GLY A 116 -0.13 8.01 2.70
N ILE A 117 0.13 7.54 1.48
CA ILE A 117 1.45 7.03 1.05
C ILE A 117 2.49 8.16 1.06
N ASP A 118 2.12 9.36 0.60
CA ASP A 118 2.99 10.54 0.64
C ASP A 118 3.41 10.88 2.07
N GLU A 119 2.50 10.78 3.03
CA GLU A 119 2.81 10.98 4.43
C GLU A 119 3.71 9.88 5.00
N MET A 120 3.45 8.61 4.64
CA MET A 120 4.30 7.50 5.03
C MET A 120 5.73 7.66 4.50
N LEU A 121 5.89 8.13 3.26
CA LEU A 121 7.19 8.41 2.65
C LEU A 121 7.97 9.49 3.41
N ARG A 122 7.29 10.55 3.88
CA ARG A 122 7.92 11.57 4.74
C ARG A 122 8.41 10.98 6.05
N VAL A 123 7.59 10.16 6.71
CA VAL A 123 7.96 9.50 7.98
C VAL A 123 9.13 8.55 7.78
N LEU A 124 9.11 7.73 6.73
CA LEU A 124 10.21 6.82 6.39
C LEU A 124 11.51 7.58 6.09
N ALA A 125 11.45 8.68 5.35
CA ALA A 125 12.62 9.51 5.06
C ALA A 125 13.22 10.11 6.35
N GLN A 126 12.39 10.68 7.22
CA GLN A 126 12.82 11.22 8.51
C GLN A 126 13.44 10.14 9.40
N LEU A 127 12.82 8.95 9.44
CA LEU A 127 13.32 7.83 10.24
C LEU A 127 14.63 7.28 9.68
N ALA A 128 14.75 7.12 8.36
CA ALA A 128 15.98 6.70 7.71
C ALA A 128 17.13 7.66 8.00
N LEU A 129 16.88 8.97 7.93
CA LEU A 129 17.86 10.00 8.25
C LEU A 129 18.23 10.02 9.74
N GLY A 130 17.23 9.92 10.63
CA GLY A 130 17.45 9.93 12.08
C GLY A 130 18.30 8.77 12.58
N TYR A 131 18.26 7.63 11.89
CA TYR A 131 19.04 6.44 12.22
C TYR A 131 20.10 6.08 11.16
N LYS A 132 20.46 7.04 10.30
CA LYS A 132 21.40 6.86 9.17
C LYS A 132 22.67 6.13 9.58
N ASP A 133 23.27 6.55 10.69
CA ASP A 133 24.55 6.07 11.20
C ASP A 133 24.41 5.15 12.41
N THR A 134 23.20 4.62 12.69
CA THR A 134 22.97 3.72 13.83
C THR A 134 23.31 2.28 13.45
N PRO A 135 24.44 1.69 13.92
CA PRO A 135 24.84 0.36 13.52
C PRO A 135 23.89 -0.70 14.10
N CYS A 136 23.57 -1.70 13.30
CA CYS A 136 22.87 -2.90 13.73
C CYS A 136 23.35 -4.09 12.89
N VAL A 137 22.98 -5.30 13.31
CA VAL A 137 23.40 -6.51 12.61
C VAL A 137 22.44 -6.83 11.45
N GLY A 138 23.00 -6.97 10.26
CA GLY A 138 22.32 -7.53 9.11
C GLY A 138 21.99 -9.00 9.37
N ARG A 139 20.81 -9.44 8.95
CA ARG A 139 20.33 -10.81 9.18
C ARG A 139 19.95 -11.48 7.88
N THR A 140 20.60 -12.60 7.59
CA THR A 140 20.24 -13.50 6.48
C THR A 140 19.81 -14.83 7.07
N HIS A 141 18.70 -15.40 6.60
CA HIS A 141 18.11 -16.63 7.19
C HIS A 141 17.83 -16.54 8.71
N GLY A 142 17.68 -15.32 9.26
CA GLY A 142 17.52 -15.09 10.69
C GLY A 142 18.81 -15.17 11.51
N VAL A 143 19.98 -15.32 10.87
CA VAL A 143 21.31 -15.43 11.47
C VAL A 143 22.09 -14.14 11.22
N HIS A 144 22.99 -13.77 12.15
CA HIS A 144 23.88 -12.62 11.99
C HIS A 144 24.79 -12.79 10.77
N ALA A 145 24.81 -11.79 9.90
CA ALA A 145 25.68 -11.69 8.74
C ALA A 145 26.71 -10.58 8.98
N GLU A 146 26.57 -9.43 8.34
CA GLU A 146 27.48 -8.29 8.45
C GLU A 146 26.83 -7.08 9.15
N PRO A 147 27.62 -6.11 9.64
CA PRO A 147 27.09 -4.81 10.05
C PRO A 147 26.30 -4.10 8.95
N VAL A 148 25.19 -3.48 9.32
CA VAL A 148 24.43 -2.52 8.52
C VAL A 148 24.05 -1.32 9.40
N THR A 149 23.33 -0.33 8.89
CA THR A 149 22.67 0.67 9.74
C THR A 149 21.16 0.52 9.71
N PHE A 150 20.51 0.85 10.83
CA PHE A 150 19.06 0.86 10.87
C PHE A 150 18.46 1.87 9.89
N GLY A 151 19.16 2.99 9.64
CA GLY A 151 18.81 3.93 8.58
C GLY A 151 18.76 3.29 7.20
N LEU A 152 19.71 2.43 6.84
CA LEU A 152 19.67 1.69 5.57
C LEU A 152 18.51 0.69 5.50
N VAL A 153 18.18 0.02 6.61
CA VAL A 153 17.01 -0.87 6.70
C VAL A 153 15.72 -0.09 6.39
N VAL A 154 15.55 1.09 7.00
CA VAL A 154 14.39 1.95 6.75
C VAL A 154 14.42 2.55 5.34
N ALA A 155 15.60 2.93 4.84
CA ALA A 155 15.77 3.50 3.50
C ALA A 155 15.36 2.51 2.39
N LEU A 156 15.54 1.20 2.62
CA LEU A 156 15.02 0.16 1.74
C LEU A 156 13.49 0.21 1.64
N TRP A 157 12.80 0.37 2.78
CA TRP A 157 11.33 0.49 2.82
C TRP A 157 10.85 1.80 2.16
N TYR A 158 11.58 2.89 2.35
CA TYR A 158 11.33 4.17 1.66
C TYR A 158 11.33 4.00 0.14
N GLU A 159 12.37 3.37 -0.40
CA GLU A 159 12.53 3.17 -1.84
C GLU A 159 11.48 2.20 -2.42
N GLU A 160 11.07 1.17 -1.68
CA GLU A 160 9.94 0.34 -2.05
C GLU A 160 8.61 1.10 -2.08
N MET A 161 8.36 1.95 -1.07
CA MET A 161 7.15 2.75 -1.03
C MET A 161 7.10 3.81 -2.13
N LYS A 162 8.25 4.32 -2.61
CA LYS A 162 8.31 5.19 -3.78
C LYS A 162 7.81 4.47 -5.04
N ARG A 163 8.29 3.24 -5.28
CA ARG A 163 7.79 2.42 -6.39
C ARG A 163 6.30 2.11 -6.26
N ASN A 164 5.82 1.85 -5.04
CA ASN A 164 4.40 1.61 -4.79
C ASN A 164 3.53 2.85 -5.04
N ARG A 165 4.02 4.04 -4.65
CA ARG A 165 3.35 5.31 -4.96
C ARG A 165 3.14 5.48 -6.46
N GLU A 166 4.19 5.25 -7.26
CA GLU A 166 4.11 5.32 -8.72
C GLU A 166 3.10 4.30 -9.28
N ARG A 167 3.14 3.05 -8.80
CA ARG A 167 2.17 2.01 -9.21
C ARG A 167 0.73 2.42 -8.90
N VAL A 168 0.45 2.94 -7.71
CA VAL A 168 -0.90 3.42 -7.34
C VAL A 168 -1.32 4.62 -8.20
N GLN A 169 -0.40 5.53 -8.51
CA GLN A 169 -0.67 6.65 -9.40
C GLN A 169 -1.05 6.17 -10.81
N ASN A 170 -0.34 5.16 -11.34
CA ASN A 170 -0.63 4.58 -12.64
C ASN A 170 -1.96 3.82 -12.62
N ALA A 171 -2.23 3.03 -11.58
CA ALA A 171 -3.51 2.35 -11.37
C ALA A 171 -4.69 3.34 -11.28
N MET A 172 -4.50 4.47 -10.60
CA MET A 172 -5.49 5.54 -10.55
C MET A 172 -5.74 6.13 -11.94
N ALA A 173 -4.71 6.34 -12.75
CA ALA A 173 -4.88 6.88 -14.10
C ALA A 173 -5.70 5.93 -15.00
N ASP A 174 -5.44 4.62 -14.95
CA ASP A 174 -6.13 3.63 -15.78
C ASP A 174 -7.57 3.35 -15.37
N ILE A 175 -7.86 3.35 -14.07
CA ILE A 175 -9.25 3.22 -13.59
C ILE A 175 -10.04 4.53 -13.71
N SER A 176 -9.39 5.66 -14.01
CA SER A 176 -10.05 6.97 -14.20
C SER A 176 -10.69 7.09 -15.59
N VAL A 177 -11.52 6.11 -15.94
CA VAL A 177 -12.28 6.08 -17.20
C VAL A 177 -13.77 5.99 -16.95
N GLY A 178 -14.57 6.67 -17.77
CA GLY A 178 -16.03 6.56 -17.77
C GLY A 178 -16.55 5.92 -19.06
N LYS A 179 -17.82 5.52 -19.06
CA LYS A 179 -18.50 5.08 -20.28
C LYS A 179 -19.94 5.57 -20.31
N LEU A 180 -20.37 6.14 -21.43
CA LEU A 180 -21.75 6.50 -21.71
C LEU A 180 -22.04 6.18 -23.18
N SER A 181 -22.08 4.88 -23.46
CA SER A 181 -22.10 4.31 -24.81
C SER A 181 -23.32 3.42 -25.07
N GLY A 182 -24.22 3.33 -24.09
CA GLY A 182 -25.49 2.62 -24.19
C GLY A 182 -25.37 1.11 -23.98
N ALA A 183 -26.42 0.40 -24.39
CA ALA A 183 -26.66 -0.99 -24.03
C ALA A 183 -25.55 -1.98 -24.43
N VAL A 184 -24.88 -1.75 -25.56
CA VAL A 184 -23.82 -2.64 -26.08
C VAL A 184 -22.58 -1.89 -26.54
N GLY A 185 -22.44 -0.61 -26.14
CA GLY A 185 -21.24 0.18 -26.43
C GLY A 185 -21.17 0.79 -27.83
N THR A 186 -22.28 0.85 -28.56
CA THR A 186 -22.33 1.29 -29.96
C THR A 186 -22.81 2.73 -30.15
N TYR A 187 -23.15 3.44 -29.07
CA TYR A 187 -23.70 4.80 -29.12
C TYR A 187 -25.04 4.91 -29.89
N ALA A 188 -25.77 3.80 -30.05
CA ALA A 188 -27.01 3.75 -30.82
C ALA A 188 -28.11 4.72 -30.33
N HIS A 189 -28.09 5.05 -29.04
CA HIS A 189 -29.10 5.89 -28.39
C HIS A 189 -28.50 7.04 -27.57
N VAL A 190 -27.17 7.21 -27.58
CA VAL A 190 -26.46 8.24 -26.83
C VAL A 190 -25.36 8.84 -27.69
N ASP A 191 -25.39 10.16 -27.87
CA ASP A 191 -24.36 10.85 -28.65
C ASP A 191 -23.00 10.80 -27.92
N PRO A 192 -21.88 10.46 -28.60
CA PRO A 192 -20.56 10.45 -27.98
C PRO A 192 -20.14 11.77 -27.30
N PHE A 193 -20.75 12.91 -27.65
CA PHE A 193 -20.58 14.17 -26.94
C PHE A 193 -21.01 14.08 -25.48
N VAL A 194 -22.09 13.35 -25.18
CA VAL A 194 -22.60 13.16 -23.81
C VAL A 194 -21.53 12.49 -22.94
N GLU A 195 -20.91 11.42 -23.45
CA GLU A 195 -19.81 10.74 -22.76
C GLU A 195 -18.63 11.66 -22.51
N ARG A 196 -18.15 12.37 -23.55
CA ARG A 196 -17.01 13.30 -23.41
C ARG A 196 -17.31 14.41 -22.41
N TYR A 197 -18.53 14.93 -22.40
CA TYR A 197 -18.96 15.98 -21.49
C TYR A 197 -18.96 15.50 -20.04
N VAL A 198 -19.64 14.39 -19.76
CA VAL A 198 -19.74 13.80 -18.42
C VAL A 198 -18.37 13.41 -17.89
N CYS A 199 -17.57 12.68 -18.69
CA CYS A 199 -16.24 12.25 -18.27
C CYS A 199 -15.35 13.44 -17.92
N LYS A 200 -15.30 14.47 -18.79
CA LYS A 200 -14.52 15.69 -18.53
C LYS A 200 -14.92 16.39 -17.23
N ARG A 201 -16.22 16.46 -16.94
CA ARG A 201 -16.75 17.12 -15.72
C ARG A 201 -16.47 16.32 -14.44
N LEU A 202 -16.19 15.02 -14.56
CA LEU A 202 -15.83 14.13 -13.45
C LEU A 202 -14.32 13.83 -13.37
N ASP A 203 -13.48 14.54 -14.13
CA ASP A 203 -12.05 14.27 -14.30
C ASP A 203 -11.74 12.82 -14.74
N LEU A 204 -12.58 12.26 -15.59
CA LEU A 204 -12.40 10.94 -16.20
C LEU A 204 -12.10 11.10 -17.69
N SER A 205 -11.45 10.09 -18.26
CA SER A 205 -11.35 9.94 -19.71
C SER A 205 -12.47 9.01 -20.22
N PRO A 206 -13.06 9.26 -21.39
CA PRO A 206 -13.92 8.26 -22.04
C PRO A 206 -13.12 6.97 -22.29
N ALA A 207 -13.72 5.81 -22.04
CA ALA A 207 -13.15 4.54 -22.48
C ALA A 207 -13.07 4.55 -24.02
N ALA A 208 -11.89 4.22 -24.57
CA ALA A 208 -11.67 4.27 -26.03
C ALA A 208 -12.63 3.34 -26.81
N ILE A 209 -13.03 2.24 -26.17
CA ILE A 209 -14.10 1.35 -26.58
C ILE A 209 -14.70 0.75 -25.31
N SER A 210 -16.00 0.48 -25.32
CA SER A 210 -16.69 -0.24 -24.26
C SER A 210 -17.74 -1.17 -24.87
N ASN A 211 -18.21 -2.13 -24.08
CA ASN A 211 -19.45 -2.85 -24.34
C ASN A 211 -20.53 -2.25 -23.42
N GLN A 212 -21.37 -3.04 -22.75
CA GLN A 212 -22.31 -2.47 -21.78
C GLN A 212 -21.60 -1.87 -20.55
N ILE A 213 -20.32 -2.18 -20.36
CA ILE A 213 -19.55 -1.87 -19.15
C ILE A 213 -18.12 -1.36 -19.46
N VAL A 214 -17.46 -0.78 -18.45
CA VAL A 214 -16.00 -0.61 -18.44
C VAL A 214 -15.34 -1.98 -18.28
N GLN A 215 -14.24 -2.24 -18.99
CA GLN A 215 -13.58 -3.54 -18.94
C GLN A 215 -12.91 -3.79 -17.56
N ARG A 216 -13.07 -5.02 -17.05
CA ARG A 216 -12.71 -5.37 -15.66
C ARG A 216 -11.22 -5.58 -15.42
N ASP A 217 -10.41 -5.69 -16.49
CA ASP A 217 -8.94 -5.75 -16.39
C ASP A 217 -8.37 -4.54 -15.65
N ARG A 218 -8.98 -3.36 -15.82
CA ARG A 218 -8.65 -2.13 -15.08
C ARG A 218 -8.86 -2.29 -13.58
N HIS A 219 -9.97 -2.91 -13.20
CA HIS A 219 -10.32 -3.15 -11.80
C HIS A 219 -9.39 -4.20 -11.18
N ALA A 220 -9.11 -5.28 -11.93
CA ALA A 220 -8.15 -6.29 -11.53
C ALA A 220 -6.74 -5.70 -11.32
N TRP A 221 -6.28 -4.85 -12.23
CA TRP A 221 -4.98 -4.18 -12.10
C TRP A 221 -4.93 -3.22 -10.89
N CYS A 222 -5.99 -2.44 -10.69
CA CYS A 222 -6.14 -1.57 -9.54
C CYS A 222 -6.04 -2.35 -8.23
N ILE A 223 -6.89 -3.36 -8.01
CA ILE A 223 -6.91 -4.13 -6.76
C ILE A 223 -5.62 -4.94 -6.57
N SER A 224 -5.04 -5.49 -7.64
CA SER A 224 -3.74 -6.17 -7.58
C SER A 224 -2.63 -5.22 -7.14
N THR A 225 -2.64 -3.98 -7.63
CA THR A 225 -1.71 -2.94 -7.19
C THR A 225 -1.86 -2.64 -5.71
N LEU A 226 -3.10 -2.50 -5.20
CA LEU A 226 -3.37 -2.30 -3.78
C LEU A 226 -2.86 -3.47 -2.93
N ALA A 227 -2.99 -4.72 -3.43
CA ALA A 227 -2.45 -5.91 -2.77
C ALA A 227 -0.90 -5.92 -2.72
N VAL A 228 -0.22 -5.40 -3.75
CA VAL A 228 1.24 -5.23 -3.74
C VAL A 228 1.68 -4.23 -2.67
N VAL A 229 0.97 -3.09 -2.53
CA VAL A 229 1.24 -2.13 -1.45
C VAL A 229 1.03 -2.80 -0.09
N ALA A 230 -0.09 -3.50 0.09
CA ALA A 230 -0.38 -4.24 1.31
C ALA A 230 0.70 -5.29 1.66
N GLY A 231 1.25 -5.99 0.65
CA GLY A 231 2.36 -6.91 0.83
C GLY A 231 3.65 -6.23 1.31
N THR A 232 3.92 -5.01 0.83
CA THR A 232 5.05 -4.20 1.33
C THR A 232 4.84 -3.79 2.79
N LEU A 233 3.62 -3.39 3.16
CA LEU A 233 3.27 -3.10 4.55
C LEU A 233 3.39 -4.33 5.46
N GLU A 234 3.00 -5.52 4.98
CA GLU A 234 3.21 -6.78 5.70
C GLU A 234 4.69 -7.10 5.87
N LYS A 235 5.53 -6.89 4.86
CA LYS A 235 6.99 -7.07 4.96
C LYS A 235 7.58 -6.21 6.09
N ILE A 236 7.28 -4.91 6.09
CA ILE A 236 7.71 -3.98 7.14
C ILE A 236 7.18 -4.44 8.50
N ALA A 237 5.91 -4.86 8.57
CA ALA A 237 5.33 -5.36 9.80
C ALA A 237 6.02 -6.61 10.32
N TYR A 238 6.38 -7.52 9.42
CA TYR A 238 7.05 -8.77 9.75
C TYR A 238 8.46 -8.53 10.28
N ASP A 239 9.23 -7.66 9.61
CA ASP A 239 10.57 -7.26 10.04
C ASP A 239 10.53 -6.64 11.45
N LEU A 240 9.65 -5.64 11.65
CA LEU A 240 9.52 -4.96 12.94
C LEU A 240 9.06 -5.91 14.05
N ARG A 241 8.15 -6.87 13.77
CA ARG A 241 7.79 -7.91 14.74
C ARG A 241 8.99 -8.76 15.14
N GLY A 242 9.87 -9.10 14.19
CA GLY A 242 11.12 -9.81 14.45
C GLY A 242 12.06 -9.03 15.36
N LEU A 243 12.19 -7.72 15.12
CA LEU A 243 13.01 -6.81 15.91
C LEU A 243 12.44 -6.53 17.32
N ALA A 244 11.12 -6.65 17.49
CA ALA A 244 10.43 -6.45 18.76
C ALA A 244 10.46 -7.68 19.70
N ARG A 245 10.92 -8.84 19.23
CA ARG A 245 11.01 -10.05 20.06
C ARG A 245 11.88 -9.83 21.28
N THR A 246 11.58 -10.49 22.39
CA THR A 246 12.23 -10.31 23.68
C THR A 246 13.75 -10.48 23.63
N GLU A 247 14.24 -11.43 22.84
CA GLU A 247 15.66 -11.73 22.69
C GLU A 247 16.39 -10.66 21.85
N VAL A 248 15.67 -10.00 20.94
CA VAL A 248 16.21 -9.00 20.01
C VAL A 248 16.06 -7.60 20.60
N ARG A 249 14.82 -7.15 20.81
CA ARG A 249 14.44 -5.87 21.44
C ARG A 249 15.12 -4.64 20.83
N GLU A 250 15.28 -4.62 19.52
CA GLU A 250 15.88 -3.48 18.81
C GLU A 250 14.86 -2.35 18.59
N ILE A 251 13.57 -2.69 18.58
CA ILE A 251 12.47 -1.72 18.49
C ILE A 251 11.31 -2.12 19.41
N GLU A 252 10.40 -1.18 19.67
CA GLU A 252 9.15 -1.40 20.39
C GLU A 252 8.03 -0.50 19.80
N GLU A 253 6.88 -1.09 19.46
CA GLU A 253 5.68 -0.32 19.07
C GLU A 253 5.27 0.62 20.23
N HIS A 254 4.93 1.87 19.92
CA HIS A 254 4.63 2.86 20.96
C HIS A 254 3.51 2.39 21.89
N PHE A 255 3.78 2.42 23.19
CA PHE A 255 2.83 2.01 24.21
C PHE A 255 2.30 3.23 24.95
N ARG A 256 1.01 3.55 24.73
CA ARG A 256 0.41 4.79 25.26
C ARG A 256 0.21 4.72 26.78
N PRO A 257 0.25 5.86 27.51
CA PRO A 257 -0.16 5.90 28.90
C PRO A 257 -1.58 5.31 29.08
N GLY A 258 -1.72 4.35 30.00
CA GLY A 258 -2.99 3.65 30.27
C GLY A 258 -3.29 2.46 29.35
N GLN A 259 -2.49 2.20 28.31
CA GLN A 259 -2.61 0.99 27.51
C GLN A 259 -2.28 -0.24 28.37
N LYS A 260 -3.04 -1.34 28.23
CA LYS A 260 -2.74 -2.63 28.85
C LYS A 260 -2.28 -3.60 27.77
N GLY A 261 -1.12 -4.23 27.96
CA GLY A 261 -0.50 -5.08 26.95
C GLY A 261 -0.90 -6.54 27.07
N SER A 262 -1.39 -6.94 28.25
CA SER A 262 -2.04 -8.21 28.53
C SER A 262 -3.01 -8.04 29.70
N SER A 263 -4.04 -8.88 29.76
CA SER A 263 -4.94 -8.98 30.90
C SER A 263 -4.28 -9.58 32.15
N ALA A 264 -3.22 -10.39 31.98
CA ALA A 264 -2.60 -11.16 33.06
C ALA A 264 -1.13 -10.79 33.33
N MET A 265 -0.41 -10.24 32.33
CA MET A 265 1.03 -9.99 32.42
C MET A 265 1.35 -8.49 32.25
N PRO A 266 1.60 -7.74 33.34
CA PRO A 266 1.81 -6.28 33.28
C PRO A 266 3.03 -5.83 32.46
N HIS A 267 4.05 -6.68 32.33
CA HIS A 267 5.26 -6.39 31.57
C HIS A 267 5.12 -6.61 30.05
N LYS A 268 4.03 -7.27 29.60
CA LYS A 268 3.91 -7.74 28.21
C LYS A 268 3.66 -6.56 27.28
N LYS A 269 4.57 -6.34 26.34
CA LYS A 269 4.44 -5.35 25.27
C LYS A 269 4.43 -6.07 23.93
N ASN A 270 3.31 -5.98 23.21
CA ASN A 270 3.08 -6.75 21.99
C ASN A 270 3.00 -5.82 20.79
N PRO A 271 3.59 -6.20 19.64
CA PRO A 271 3.47 -5.47 18.38
C PRO A 271 2.11 -5.71 17.69
N VAL A 272 1.00 -5.50 18.41
CA VAL A 272 -0.36 -5.86 17.93
C VAL A 272 -0.77 -5.07 16.69
N GLY A 273 -0.25 -3.85 16.51
CA GLY A 273 -0.53 -3.06 15.32
C GLY A 273 0.10 -3.67 14.08
N LEU A 274 1.32 -4.18 14.21
CA LEU A 274 2.04 -4.87 13.15
C LEU A 274 1.41 -6.24 12.83
N GLU A 275 0.97 -6.98 13.85
CA GLU A 275 0.21 -8.22 13.68
C GLU A 275 -1.11 -7.99 12.93
N GLN A 276 -1.81 -6.90 13.26
CA GLN A 276 -3.05 -6.52 12.58
C GLN A 276 -2.82 -6.20 11.10
N ILE A 277 -1.77 -5.44 10.76
CA ILE A 277 -1.39 -5.15 9.37
C ILE A 277 -1.12 -6.45 8.60
N SER A 278 -0.42 -7.40 9.22
CA SER A 278 -0.15 -8.72 8.63
C SER A 278 -1.44 -9.48 8.32
N GLY A 279 -2.44 -9.41 9.23
CA GLY A 279 -3.75 -10.02 9.02
C GLY A 279 -4.52 -9.40 7.84
N MET A 280 -4.54 -8.07 7.75
CA MET A 280 -5.24 -7.34 6.69
C MET A 280 -4.61 -7.55 5.31
N ALA A 281 -3.28 -7.64 5.23
CA ALA A 281 -2.59 -7.90 3.97
C ALA A 281 -2.99 -9.23 3.33
N ARG A 282 -3.37 -10.24 4.14
CA ARG A 282 -3.88 -11.52 3.65
C ARG A 282 -5.22 -11.37 2.94
N LEU A 283 -6.11 -10.53 3.47
CA LEU A 283 -7.40 -10.23 2.84
C LEU A 283 -7.21 -9.51 1.50
N MET A 284 -6.29 -8.54 1.44
CA MET A 284 -5.99 -7.80 0.21
C MET A 284 -5.57 -8.71 -0.95
N ARG A 285 -4.80 -9.77 -0.67
CA ARG A 285 -4.45 -10.78 -1.68
C ARG A 285 -5.66 -11.59 -2.15
N GLY A 286 -6.58 -11.92 -1.25
CA GLY A 286 -7.84 -12.58 -1.60
C GLY A 286 -8.71 -11.70 -2.51
N TYR A 287 -8.77 -10.39 -2.24
CA TYR A 287 -9.49 -9.45 -3.10
C TYR A 287 -8.87 -9.30 -4.48
N ALA A 288 -7.54 -9.30 -4.60
CA ALA A 288 -6.87 -9.30 -5.89
C ALA A 288 -7.22 -10.54 -6.73
N HIS A 289 -7.27 -11.72 -6.10
CA HIS A 289 -7.71 -12.93 -6.78
C HIS A 289 -9.16 -12.81 -7.27
N ALA A 290 -10.09 -12.38 -6.42
CA ALA A 290 -11.49 -12.17 -6.81
C ALA A 290 -11.63 -11.14 -7.96
N ALA A 291 -10.82 -10.08 -7.95
CA ALA A 291 -10.82 -9.09 -9.02
C ALA A 291 -10.32 -9.66 -10.36
N LEU A 292 -9.35 -10.58 -10.34
CA LEU A 292 -8.86 -11.26 -11.55
C LEU A 292 -9.94 -12.17 -12.15
N GLU A 293 -10.70 -12.88 -11.31
CA GLU A 293 -11.80 -13.75 -11.78
C GLU A 293 -12.94 -12.94 -12.44
N ASN A 294 -13.15 -11.68 -12.04
CA ASN A 294 -14.14 -10.79 -12.64
C ASN A 294 -13.83 -10.36 -14.08
N ASN A 295 -12.65 -10.69 -14.63
CA ASN A 295 -12.31 -10.34 -16.01
C ASN A 295 -13.05 -11.19 -17.05
N LEU A 296 -13.52 -12.37 -16.67
CA LEU A 296 -14.11 -13.35 -17.60
C LEU A 296 -15.63 -13.17 -17.73
N LEU A 297 -16.05 -12.06 -18.33
CA LEU A 297 -17.46 -11.76 -18.56
C LEU A 297 -17.92 -12.20 -19.96
N TRP A 298 -19.17 -12.61 -20.08
CA TRP A 298 -19.74 -13.13 -21.33
C TRP A 298 -20.15 -12.01 -22.27
N HIS A 299 -19.69 -12.07 -23.53
CA HIS A 299 -20.13 -11.18 -24.63
C HIS A 299 -20.04 -9.69 -24.25
N GLU A 300 -21.14 -8.94 -24.41
CA GLU A 300 -21.21 -7.52 -24.07
C GLU A 300 -21.35 -7.27 -22.56
N ARG A 301 -21.66 -8.30 -21.77
CA ARG A 301 -21.55 -8.42 -20.30
C ARG A 301 -22.35 -9.60 -19.74
N ASP A 302 -21.94 -10.05 -18.56
CA ASP A 302 -22.87 -10.52 -17.53
C ASP A 302 -22.68 -9.65 -16.26
N ILE A 303 -23.39 -9.96 -15.17
CA ILE A 303 -23.39 -9.14 -13.94
C ILE A 303 -22.69 -9.82 -12.76
N SER A 304 -22.00 -10.95 -12.98
CA SER A 304 -21.34 -11.72 -11.93
C SER A 304 -20.32 -10.87 -11.15
N ASN A 305 -19.63 -9.95 -11.83
CA ASN A 305 -18.68 -9.02 -11.23
C ASN A 305 -19.33 -8.11 -10.17
N SER A 306 -20.60 -7.74 -10.31
CA SER A 306 -21.24 -6.70 -9.50
C SER A 306 -21.34 -7.09 -8.02
N SER A 307 -21.69 -8.34 -7.73
CA SER A 307 -21.81 -8.83 -6.35
C SER A 307 -20.46 -8.87 -5.65
N VAL A 308 -19.41 -9.27 -6.39
CA VAL A 308 -18.02 -9.27 -5.92
C VAL A 308 -17.54 -7.85 -5.67
N GLU A 309 -17.74 -6.94 -6.64
CA GLU A 309 -17.28 -5.55 -6.60
C GLU A 309 -17.91 -4.74 -5.46
N ARG A 310 -19.17 -5.02 -5.10
CA ARG A 310 -19.84 -4.43 -3.93
C ARG A 310 -19.12 -4.73 -2.61
N ILE A 311 -18.38 -5.83 -2.54
CA ILE A 311 -17.59 -6.22 -1.37
C ILE A 311 -16.15 -5.72 -1.54
N ILE A 312 -15.48 -6.15 -2.61
CA ILE A 312 -14.02 -6.02 -2.69
C ILE A 312 -13.57 -4.58 -2.94
N LEU A 313 -14.33 -3.75 -3.68
CA LEU A 313 -13.86 -2.40 -4.01
C LEU A 313 -13.90 -1.47 -2.77
N PRO A 314 -15.03 -1.40 -2.02
CA PRO A 314 -15.05 -0.64 -0.77
C PRO A 314 -14.09 -1.21 0.27
N ASP A 315 -14.06 -2.54 0.44
CA ASP A 315 -13.25 -3.14 1.49
C ASP A 315 -11.75 -3.01 1.19
N ALA A 316 -11.30 -3.21 -0.05
CA ALA A 316 -9.88 -3.11 -0.39
C ALA A 316 -9.34 -1.68 -0.24
N THR A 317 -10.07 -0.68 -0.74
CA THR A 317 -9.63 0.72 -0.65
C THR A 317 -9.67 1.21 0.80
N THR A 318 -10.72 0.86 1.55
CA THR A 318 -10.86 1.20 2.97
C THR A 318 -9.77 0.55 3.82
N LEU A 319 -9.51 -0.75 3.63
CA LEU A 319 -8.49 -1.45 4.41
C LEU A 319 -7.09 -0.94 4.07
N LEU A 320 -6.77 -0.69 2.80
CA LEU A 320 -5.45 -0.15 2.47
C LEU A 320 -5.25 1.25 3.06
N ASP A 321 -6.25 2.14 2.97
CA ASP A 321 -6.20 3.45 3.62
C ASP A 321 -5.91 3.32 5.12
N TYR A 322 -6.64 2.44 5.81
CA TYR A 322 -6.40 2.16 7.23
C TYR A 322 -5.00 1.61 7.49
N MET A 323 -4.54 0.63 6.71
CA MET A 323 -3.23 0.00 6.88
C MET A 323 -2.09 1.01 6.71
N VAL A 324 -2.16 1.87 5.68
CA VAL A 324 -1.15 2.91 5.42
C VAL A 324 -1.08 3.88 6.60
N HIS A 325 -2.22 4.39 7.06
CA HIS A 325 -2.26 5.34 8.18
C HIS A 325 -1.82 4.71 9.51
N ARG A 326 -2.22 3.46 9.75
CA ARG A 326 -1.80 2.72 10.95
C ARG A 326 -0.30 2.48 10.95
N MET A 327 0.26 1.98 9.85
CA MET A 327 1.70 1.75 9.73
C MET A 327 2.48 3.05 9.89
N THR A 328 2.01 4.12 9.27
CA THR A 328 2.64 5.45 9.39
C THR A 328 2.69 5.93 10.84
N GLY A 329 1.60 5.75 11.59
CA GLY A 329 1.59 6.08 13.02
C GLY A 329 2.56 5.21 13.84
N ILE A 330 2.62 3.91 13.57
CA ILE A 330 3.57 3.01 14.25
C ILE A 330 5.02 3.43 13.95
N LEU A 331 5.37 3.65 12.68
CA LEU A 331 6.72 4.05 12.28
C LEU A 331 7.13 5.40 12.88
N ARG A 332 6.18 6.33 13.02
CA ARG A 332 6.42 7.65 13.60
C ARG A 332 6.69 7.59 15.10
N ASP A 333 5.91 6.77 15.82
CA ASP A 333 5.90 6.80 17.28
C ASP A 333 6.74 5.67 17.92
N MET A 334 7.17 4.67 17.14
CA MET A 334 7.92 3.52 17.66
C MET A 334 9.22 3.96 18.34
N ARG A 335 9.61 3.19 19.35
CA ARG A 335 10.89 3.36 20.03
C ARG A 335 11.93 2.49 19.35
N VAL A 336 13.09 3.07 19.06
CA VAL A 336 14.26 2.36 18.56
C VAL A 336 15.32 2.37 19.67
N TYR A 337 16.05 1.26 19.82
CA TYR A 337 17.07 1.08 20.86
C TYR A 337 18.46 0.93 20.24
N PRO A 338 19.16 2.04 19.88
CA PRO A 338 20.50 1.99 19.31
C PRO A 338 21.51 1.20 20.15
N GLU A 339 21.49 1.38 21.47
CA GLU A 339 22.38 0.65 22.38
C GLU A 339 22.15 -0.87 22.30
N ARG A 340 20.88 -1.30 22.24
CA ARG A 340 20.52 -2.71 22.10
C ARG A 340 20.91 -3.28 20.73
N MET A 341 20.78 -2.48 19.67
CA MET A 341 21.26 -2.88 18.33
C MET A 341 22.77 -3.12 18.33
N LEU A 342 23.54 -2.25 19.00
CA LEU A 342 24.98 -2.39 19.13
C LEU A 342 25.36 -3.60 20.01
N GLU A 343 24.66 -3.82 21.12
CA GLU A 343 24.83 -5.04 21.94
C GLU A 343 24.61 -6.31 21.11
N ASN A 344 23.50 -6.36 20.35
CA ASN A 344 23.18 -7.52 19.52
C ASN A 344 24.22 -7.74 18.41
N LEU A 345 24.71 -6.67 17.79
CA LEU A 345 25.80 -6.74 16.81
C LEU A 345 27.05 -7.40 17.39
N ASN A 346 27.37 -7.12 18.66
CA ASN A 346 28.55 -7.68 19.32
C ASN A 346 28.32 -9.05 19.98
N MET A 347 27.08 -9.56 19.98
CA MET A 347 26.69 -10.79 20.70
C MET A 347 27.50 -12.03 20.29
N THR A 348 28.00 -12.08 19.06
CA THR A 348 28.79 -13.20 18.53
C THR A 348 30.29 -12.98 18.63
N GLY A 349 30.76 -12.09 19.51
CA GLY A 349 32.18 -11.93 19.83
C GLY A 349 33.09 -11.60 18.63
N GLY A 350 32.57 -10.87 17.65
CA GLY A 350 33.30 -10.46 16.44
C GLY A 350 33.19 -11.40 15.24
N LEU A 351 32.44 -12.51 15.33
CA LEU A 351 32.27 -13.47 14.20
C LEU A 351 31.74 -12.83 12.91
N ILE A 352 30.98 -11.75 13.01
CA ILE A 352 30.46 -10.98 11.87
C ILE A 352 31.56 -10.32 11.02
N PHE A 353 32.79 -10.24 11.52
CA PHE A 353 33.96 -9.70 10.81
C PHE A 353 34.83 -10.81 10.20
N SER A 354 34.40 -12.07 10.25
CA SER A 354 35.19 -13.21 9.74
C SER A 354 35.55 -13.09 8.26
N GLU A 355 34.66 -12.53 7.43
CA GLU A 355 34.97 -12.29 6.01
C GLU A 355 36.06 -11.24 5.81
N GLU A 356 36.07 -10.16 6.60
CA GLU A 356 37.15 -9.15 6.52
C GLU A 356 38.51 -9.75 6.89
N VAL A 357 38.57 -10.61 7.91
CA VAL A 357 39.81 -11.33 8.28
C VAL A 357 40.25 -12.28 7.16
N LEU A 358 39.30 -13.02 6.57
CA LEU A 358 39.57 -13.92 5.44
C LEU A 358 40.14 -13.16 4.25
N LEU A 359 39.54 -12.03 3.89
CA LEU A 359 40.00 -11.19 2.78
C LEU A 359 41.36 -10.57 3.07
N ALA A 360 41.65 -10.20 4.31
CA ALA A 360 42.96 -9.69 4.69
C ALA A 360 44.07 -10.75 4.55
N LEU A 361 43.82 -11.99 4.98
CA LEU A 361 44.76 -13.12 4.79
C LEU A 361 45.03 -13.39 3.30
N VAL A 362 43.98 -13.38 2.47
CA VAL A 362 44.11 -13.55 1.01
C VAL A 362 44.92 -12.41 0.39
N GLN A 363 44.69 -11.17 0.83
CA GLN A 363 45.44 -9.99 0.37
C GLN A 363 46.92 -10.04 0.76
N SER A 364 47.26 -10.69 1.87
CA SER A 364 48.65 -10.96 2.29
C SER A 364 49.32 -12.12 1.55
N GLY A 365 48.62 -12.77 0.61
CA GLY A 365 49.17 -13.81 -0.26
C GLY A 365 48.82 -15.26 0.13
N MET A 366 47.99 -15.47 1.16
CA MET A 366 47.49 -16.80 1.51
C MET A 366 46.48 -17.30 0.46
N LYS A 367 46.51 -18.60 0.12
CA LYS A 367 45.46 -19.18 -0.73
C LYS A 367 44.12 -19.10 -0.02
N ARG A 368 43.05 -18.86 -0.77
CA ARG A 368 41.69 -18.70 -0.21
C ARG A 368 41.24 -19.90 0.62
N GLU A 369 41.53 -21.12 0.18
CA GLU A 369 41.16 -22.35 0.91
C GLU A 369 41.88 -22.44 2.26
N ASP A 370 43.16 -22.09 2.30
CA ASP A 370 43.95 -22.07 3.54
C ASP A 370 43.45 -20.96 4.47
N ALA A 371 43.20 -19.75 3.95
CA ALA A 371 42.63 -18.64 4.72
C ALA A 371 41.25 -18.98 5.29
N TYR A 372 40.41 -19.66 4.50
CA TYR A 372 39.11 -20.15 4.96
C TYR A 372 39.26 -21.13 6.11
N ALA A 373 40.15 -22.12 5.99
CA ALA A 373 40.39 -23.09 7.05
C ALA A 373 40.87 -22.43 8.36
N VAL A 374 41.78 -21.45 8.26
CA VAL A 374 42.29 -20.68 9.41
C VAL A 374 41.15 -19.89 10.09
N VAL A 375 40.38 -19.13 9.33
CA VAL A 375 39.27 -18.32 9.87
C VAL A 375 38.18 -19.21 10.44
N GLN A 376 37.82 -20.30 9.75
CA GLN A 376 36.81 -21.25 10.20
C GLN A 376 37.22 -21.91 11.53
N ARG A 377 38.50 -22.30 11.68
CA ARG A 377 39.02 -22.86 12.94
C ARG A 377 38.78 -21.92 14.12
N HIS A 378 39.11 -20.65 13.96
CA HIS A 378 38.89 -19.63 15.00
C HIS A 378 37.41 -19.34 15.21
N ALA A 379 36.62 -19.30 14.15
CA ALA A 379 35.19 -19.02 14.21
C ALA A 379 34.41 -20.12 14.93
N MET A 380 34.69 -21.40 14.62
CA MET A 380 34.04 -22.53 15.29
C MET A 380 34.44 -22.60 16.77
N ALA A 381 35.72 -22.38 17.08
CA ALA A 381 36.16 -22.37 18.47
C ALA A 381 35.54 -21.21 19.28
N ALA A 382 35.30 -20.05 18.66
CA ALA A 382 34.59 -18.93 19.30
C ALA A 382 33.09 -19.20 19.53
N TRP A 383 32.47 -20.04 18.68
CA TRP A 383 31.10 -20.50 18.89
C TRP A 383 30.98 -21.45 20.09
N ASP A 384 31.97 -22.33 20.28
CA ASP A 384 31.98 -23.31 21.37
C ASP A 384 32.24 -22.69 22.75
N GLY A 385 32.92 -21.55 22.80
CA GLY A 385 33.15 -20.82 24.06
C GLY A 385 34.30 -19.82 24.02
N PRO A 386 34.54 -19.12 25.14
CA PRO A 386 35.61 -18.14 25.22
C PRO A 386 36.99 -18.79 24.96
N PRO A 387 37.95 -18.03 24.41
CA PRO A 387 37.89 -16.60 24.04
C PRO A 387 37.04 -16.31 22.79
N THR A 388 36.65 -15.04 22.61
CA THR A 388 35.88 -14.52 21.46
C THR A 388 36.65 -14.61 20.15
N PHE A 389 35.96 -14.49 19.00
CA PHE A 389 36.62 -14.50 17.69
C PHE A 389 37.64 -13.35 17.55
N TYR A 390 37.28 -12.16 18.06
CA TYR A 390 38.20 -11.02 18.13
C TYR A 390 39.49 -11.37 18.91
N GLU A 391 39.37 -11.90 20.12
CA GLU A 391 40.52 -12.27 20.96
C GLU A 391 41.37 -13.39 20.34
N ARG A 392 40.72 -14.37 19.69
CA ARG A 392 41.41 -15.47 19.00
C ARG A 392 42.24 -14.96 17.82
N VAL A 393 41.66 -14.14 16.96
CA VAL A 393 42.34 -13.62 15.76
C VAL A 393 43.43 -12.60 16.15
N THR A 394 43.17 -11.73 17.13
CA THR A 394 44.15 -10.72 17.57
C THR A 394 45.27 -11.30 18.45
N GLY A 395 45.13 -12.54 18.92
CA GLY A 395 46.14 -13.28 19.67
C GLY A 395 46.89 -14.35 18.87
N ASP A 396 46.52 -14.60 17.61
CA ASP A 396 47.17 -15.59 16.75
C ASP A 396 48.43 -14.99 16.08
N GLU A 397 49.61 -15.47 16.50
CA GLU A 397 50.90 -14.97 16.01
C GLU A 397 51.07 -15.17 14.49
N GLU A 398 50.57 -16.26 13.91
CA GLU A 398 50.67 -16.55 12.47
C GLU A 398 49.85 -15.53 11.67
N ILE A 399 48.64 -15.23 12.13
CA ILE A 399 47.79 -14.20 11.52
C ILE A 399 48.44 -12.81 11.64
N LEU A 400 48.98 -12.48 12.82
CA LEU A 400 49.60 -11.19 13.08
C LEU A 400 50.88 -10.97 12.27
N GLU A 401 51.72 -11.99 12.11
CA GLU A 401 52.94 -11.93 11.29
C GLU A 401 52.62 -11.74 9.81
N MET A 402 51.55 -12.39 9.32
CA MET A 402 51.19 -12.35 7.90
C MET A 402 50.43 -11.08 7.50
N VAL A 403 49.49 -10.61 8.33
CA VAL A 403 48.60 -9.48 8.00
C VAL A 403 49.06 -8.18 8.62
N GLY A 404 49.76 -8.24 9.76
CA GLY A 404 50.12 -7.08 10.57
C GLY A 404 49.02 -6.70 11.56
N ARG A 405 49.44 -6.35 12.79
CA ARG A 405 48.53 -6.05 13.91
C ARG A 405 47.53 -4.94 13.60
N GLU A 406 47.97 -3.83 13.02
CA GLU A 406 47.10 -2.68 12.71
C GLU A 406 46.00 -3.07 11.73
N ARG A 407 46.36 -3.79 10.66
CA ARG A 407 45.43 -4.25 9.64
C ARG A 407 44.41 -5.26 10.18
N ILE A 408 44.82 -6.14 11.10
CA ILE A 408 43.89 -7.05 11.77
C ILE A 408 42.90 -6.28 12.64
N LEU A 409 43.35 -5.29 13.41
CA LEU A 409 42.43 -4.46 14.20
C LEU A 409 41.43 -3.69 13.31
N GLU A 410 41.85 -3.22 12.15
CA GLU A 410 40.95 -2.59 11.16
C GLU A 410 39.85 -3.52 10.64
N CYS A 411 40.08 -4.84 10.57
CA CYS A 411 39.08 -5.81 10.11
C CYS A 411 37.84 -5.83 11.01
N PHE A 412 37.99 -5.42 12.27
CA PHE A 412 36.90 -5.35 13.25
C PHE A 412 36.29 -3.94 13.37
N SER A 413 36.62 -3.02 12.45
CA SER A 413 36.13 -1.64 12.47
C SER A 413 34.79 -1.48 11.76
N LEU A 414 33.79 -0.94 12.47
CA LEU A 414 32.50 -0.56 11.89
C LEU A 414 32.64 0.54 10.83
N SER A 415 33.60 1.47 10.98
CA SER A 415 33.82 2.55 10.02
C SER A 415 34.13 2.01 8.62
N ARG A 416 34.84 0.87 8.55
CA ARG A 416 35.16 0.22 7.29
C ARG A 416 33.95 -0.46 6.67
N ALA A 417 33.17 -1.18 7.47
CA ALA A 417 31.96 -1.89 7.04
C ALA A 417 30.85 -0.92 6.58
N LEU A 418 30.75 0.24 7.22
CA LEU A 418 29.68 1.21 6.99
C LEU A 418 30.09 2.39 6.10
N ARG A 419 31.29 2.36 5.49
CA ARG A 419 31.85 3.48 4.68
C ARG A 419 30.98 3.91 3.49
N SER A 420 30.08 3.06 3.03
CA SER A 420 29.24 3.31 1.84
C SER A 420 27.81 3.74 2.16
N VAL A 421 27.48 4.00 3.44
CA VAL A 421 26.15 4.52 3.83
C VAL A 421 25.80 5.80 3.07
N ASP A 422 26.72 6.78 3.04
CA ASP A 422 26.51 8.07 2.36
C ASP A 422 26.25 7.90 0.87
N PHE A 423 27.00 7.01 0.21
CA PHE A 423 26.80 6.70 -1.20
C PHE A 423 25.36 6.21 -1.49
N ILE A 424 24.83 5.33 -0.63
CA ILE A 424 23.48 4.79 -0.80
C ILE A 424 22.42 5.88 -0.51
N PHE A 425 22.58 6.66 0.55
CA PHE A 425 21.65 7.74 0.88
C PHE A 425 21.61 8.82 -0.21
N ASN A 426 22.75 9.15 -0.82
CA ASN A 426 22.83 10.03 -1.99
C ASN A 426 22.05 9.48 -3.19
N ARG A 427 22.21 8.18 -3.50
CA ARG A 427 21.45 7.54 -4.58
C ARG A 427 19.93 7.57 -4.34
N LEU A 428 19.50 7.54 -3.09
CA LEU A 428 18.08 7.61 -2.72
C LEU A 428 17.51 9.03 -2.70
N GLY A 429 18.37 10.06 -2.84
CA GLY A 429 18.00 11.47 -2.72
C GLY A 429 17.63 11.88 -1.30
N LEU A 430 18.15 11.19 -0.28
CA LEU A 430 17.90 11.49 1.14
C LEU A 430 18.91 12.49 1.71
N ILE A 431 20.11 12.57 1.13
CA ILE A 431 21.15 13.56 1.45
C ILE A 431 21.71 14.15 0.14
N ILE A 432 22.51 15.21 0.24
CA ILE A 432 23.09 15.97 -0.88
C ILE A 432 24.54 15.55 -1.12
#